data_AF-A0AAV6KC86-F1
#
_entry.id   AF-A0AAV6KC86-F1
#
_cell.length_a   1.000
_cell.length_b   1.000
_cell.length_c   1.000
_cell.angle_alpha   90.00
_cell.angle_beta   90.00
_cell.angle_gamma   90.00
#
_symmetry.space_group_name_H-M   'P 1'
#
loop_
_entity.id
_entity.type
_entity.pdbx_description
1 polymer ?
#
loop_
_entity_poly.entity_id
_entity_poly.type
_entity_poly.pdbx_seq_one_letter_code
_entity_poly.pdbx_strand_id
1 'polypeptide(L)'
;MKGEKDDKIIAVCADDPEYKGYTDIKDLPPHRLAEIRRFFEDYKKNENKEVAVNDFLPASKAVDSIQQSMDLYADYIVESLRR
;
A
#
# COMPACT_ATOMS: atom_id res chain seq x y z
N MET A 1 19.15 -11.87 6.12
CA MET A 1 18.57 -10.53 6.38
C MET A 1 17.37 -10.39 5.47
N LYS A 2 16.15 -10.57 6.00
CA LYS A 2 14.94 -10.38 5.19
C LYS A 2 14.76 -8.88 5.02
N GLY A 3 14.73 -8.39 3.78
CA GLY A 3 14.33 -7.02 3.50
C GLY A 3 13.00 -6.73 4.21
N GLU A 4 12.90 -5.56 4.83
CA GLU A 4 11.68 -5.13 5.49
C GLU A 4 10.53 -5.13 4.46
N LYS A 5 9.41 -5.75 4.81
CA LYS A 5 8.20 -5.66 3.99
C LYS A 5 7.67 -4.24 4.12
N ASP A 6 7.57 -3.55 3.00
CA ASP A 6 7.03 -2.19 2.87
C ASP A 6 5.81 -2.25 1.95
N ASP A 7 4.74 -2.85 2.45
CA ASP A 7 3.47 -2.96 1.74
C ASP A 7 2.81 -1.57 1.65
N LYS A 8 2.25 -1.22 0.49
CA LYS A 8 1.66 0.11 0.23
C LYS A 8 0.18 -0.01 -0.14
N ILE A 9 -0.64 0.88 0.43
CA ILE A 9 -2.07 0.98 0.10
C ILE A 9 -2.24 1.85 -1.14
N ILE A 10 -3.00 1.34 -2.12
CA ILE A 10 -3.48 2.12 -3.26
C ILE A 10 -4.94 2.48 -2.95
N ALA A 11 -5.25 3.78 -2.96
CA ALA A 11 -6.58 4.31 -2.65
C ALA A 11 -6.99 5.36 -3.67
N VAL A 12 -8.28 5.64 -3.71
CA VAL A 12 -8.89 6.73 -4.48
C VAL A 12 -9.53 7.74 -3.54
N CYS A 13 -9.71 8.97 -4.00
CA CYS A 13 -10.47 9.97 -3.27
C CYS A 13 -11.95 9.60 -3.28
N ALA A 14 -12.59 9.55 -2.10
CA ALA A 14 -13.99 9.15 -1.96
C ALA A 14 -14.98 10.14 -2.60
N ASP A 15 -14.62 11.42 -2.65
CA ASP A 15 -15.49 12.50 -3.14
C ASP A 15 -15.18 12.90 -4.59
N ASP A 16 -14.16 12.31 -5.21
CA ASP A 16 -13.82 12.59 -6.60
C ASP A 16 -14.79 11.85 -7.54
N PRO A 17 -15.62 12.55 -8.33
CA PRO A 17 -16.59 11.91 -9.21
C PRO A 17 -15.95 11.04 -10.30
N GLU A 18 -14.70 11.30 -10.69
CA GLU A 18 -13.95 10.50 -11.66
C GLU A 18 -13.51 9.16 -11.05
N TYR A 19 -13.19 9.15 -9.75
CA TYR A 19 -12.55 8.00 -9.10
C TYR A 19 -13.40 7.25 -8.07
N LYS A 20 -14.47 7.83 -7.52
CA LYS A 20 -15.31 7.21 -6.49
C LYS A 20 -15.98 5.90 -6.90
N GLY A 21 -16.03 5.60 -8.20
CA GLY A 21 -16.57 4.36 -8.74
C GLY A 21 -15.61 3.16 -8.67
N TYR A 22 -14.32 3.38 -8.42
CA TYR A 22 -13.33 2.31 -8.29
C TYR A 22 -13.37 1.73 -6.88
N THR A 23 -13.54 0.41 -6.77
CA THR A 23 -13.69 -0.28 -5.48
C THR A 23 -12.66 -1.38 -5.27
N ASP A 24 -12.07 -1.90 -6.35
CA ASP A 24 -11.00 -2.88 -6.31
C ASP A 24 -9.88 -2.51 -7.28
N ILE A 25 -8.67 -3.06 -7.05
CA ILE A 25 -7.51 -2.81 -7.91
C ILE A 25 -7.76 -3.22 -9.37
N LYS A 26 -8.61 -4.22 -9.59
CA LYS A 26 -8.97 -4.73 -10.91
C LYS A 26 -9.85 -3.78 -11.71
N ASP A 27 -10.50 -2.82 -11.05
CA ASP A 27 -11.34 -1.83 -11.71
C ASP A 27 -10.47 -0.79 -12.45
N LEU A 28 -9.19 -0.64 -12.07
CA LEU A 28 -8.27 0.27 -12.73
C LEU A 28 -7.80 -0.27 -14.10
N PRO A 29 -7.60 0.61 -15.10
CA PRO A 29 -7.03 0.20 -16.37
C PRO A 29 -5.65 -0.47 -16.21
N PRO A 30 -5.36 -1.57 -16.93
CA PRO A 30 -4.10 -2.30 -16.78
C PRO A 30 -2.83 -1.47 -16.97
N HIS A 31 -2.88 -0.46 -17.85
CA HIS A 31 -1.74 0.43 -18.09
C HIS A 31 -1.41 1.29 -16.85
N ARG A 32 -2.41 1.71 -16.05
CA ARG A 32 -2.20 2.45 -14.80
C ARG A 32 -1.46 1.62 -13.77
N LEU A 33 -1.83 0.34 -13.65
CA LEU A 33 -1.14 -0.60 -12.76
C LEU A 33 0.31 -0.82 -13.17
N ALA A 34 0.58 -0.89 -14.47
CA ALA A 34 1.94 -1.00 -15.01
C ALA A 34 2.78 0.25 -14.72
N GLU A 35 2.21 1.45 -14.86
CA GLU A 35 2.86 2.72 -14.50
C GLU A 35 3.24 2.76 -13.01
N ILE A 36 2.31 2.42 -12.12
CA ILE A 36 2.53 2.40 -10.67
C ILE A 36 3.64 1.40 -10.30
N ARG A 37 3.59 0.19 -10.85
CA ARG A 37 4.62 -0.84 -10.65
C ARG A 37 5.99 -0.31 -11.07
N ARG A 38 6.08 0.24 -12.29
CA ARG A 38 7.34 0.73 -12.83
C ARG A 38 7.92 1.88 -12.01
N PHE A 39 7.07 2.78 -11.53
CA PHE A 39 7.48 3.87 -10.65
C PHE A 39 8.17 3.33 -9.38
N PHE A 40 7.58 2.35 -8.70
CA PHE A 40 8.15 1.79 -7.48
C PHE A 40 9.38 0.88 -7.70
N GLU A 41 9.51 0.27 -8.87
CA GLU A 41 10.74 -0.45 -9.26
C GLU A 41 11.90 0.52 -9.52
N ASP A 42 11.60 1.72 -10.04
CA ASP A 42 12.62 2.66 -10.51
C ASP A 42 13.02 3.73 -9.48
N TYR A 43 12.15 4.11 -8.54
CA TYR A 43 12.36 5.31 -7.71
C TYR A 43 13.62 5.30 -6.83
N LYS A 44 14.15 4.11 -6.50
CA LYS A 44 15.38 3.93 -5.70
C LYS A 44 16.60 3.51 -6.51
N LYS A 45 16.52 3.46 -7.84
CA LYS A 45 17.65 3.06 -8.69
C LYS A 45 18.87 3.94 -8.51
N ASN A 46 18.69 5.25 -8.35
CA ASN A 46 19.79 6.19 -8.12
C ASN A 46 20.48 6.00 -6.74
N GLU A 47 19.83 5.29 -5.80
CA GLU A 47 20.42 4.90 -4.52
C GLU A 47 21.15 3.54 -4.60
N ASN A 48 21.28 2.94 -5.79
CA ASN A 48 21.76 1.58 -6.00
C ASN A 48 20.99 0.53 -5.17
N LYS A 49 19.68 0.77 -4.94
CA LYS A 49 18.79 -0.17 -4.27
C LYS A 49 17.80 -0.75 -5.27
N GLU A 50 17.67 -2.07 -5.26
CA GLU A 50 16.64 -2.77 -6.02
C GLU A 50 15.36 -2.90 -5.18
N VAL A 51 14.23 -2.62 -5.81
CA VAL A 51 12.90 -2.80 -5.21
C VAL A 51 12.12 -3.76 -6.09
N ALA A 52 11.76 -4.91 -5.54
CA ALA A 52 10.87 -5.86 -6.20
C ALA A 52 9.42 -5.54 -5.80
N VAL A 53 8.58 -5.22 -6.78
CA VAL A 53 7.14 -5.03 -6.58
C VAL A 53 6.45 -6.38 -6.82
N ASN A 54 5.75 -6.91 -5.81
CA ASN A 54 4.97 -8.14 -5.95
C ASN A 54 3.62 -7.88 -6.64
N ASP A 55 2.77 -8.90 -6.76
CA ASP A 55 1.43 -8.74 -7.30
C ASP A 55 0.58 -7.80 -6.44
N PHE A 56 -0.30 -7.04 -7.11
CA PHE A 56 -1.28 -6.23 -6.40
C PHE A 56 -2.36 -7.14 -5.81
N LEU A 57 -2.71 -6.89 -4.55
CA LEU A 57 -3.72 -7.66 -3.83
C LEU A 57 -5.10 -6.97 -3.91
N PRO A 58 -6.20 -7.71 -3.72
CA PRO A 58 -7.55 -7.13 -3.69
C PRO A 58 -7.74 -6.12 -2.56
N ALA A 59 -8.76 -5.27 -2.67
CA ALA A 59 -9.07 -4.23 -1.67
C ALA A 59 -9.30 -4.81 -0.26
N SER A 60 -9.84 -6.02 -0.14
CA SER A 60 -10.02 -6.69 1.15
C SER A 60 -8.71 -6.90 1.91
N LYS A 61 -7.61 -7.21 1.20
CA LYS A 61 -6.29 -7.37 1.82
C LYS A 61 -5.72 -6.03 2.28
N ALA A 62 -5.98 -4.96 1.55
CA ALA A 62 -5.61 -3.61 1.98
C ALA A 62 -6.33 -3.23 3.28
N VAL A 63 -7.63 -3.52 3.40
CA VAL A 63 -8.42 -3.29 4.62
C VAL A 63 -7.87 -4.11 5.80
N ASP A 64 -7.56 -5.39 5.59
CA ASP A 64 -6.94 -6.25 6.62
C ASP A 64 -5.62 -5.61 7.15
N SER A 65 -4.76 -5.13 6.24
CA SER A 65 -3.49 -4.49 6.60
C SER A 65 -3.67 -3.16 7.35
N ILE A 66 -4.66 -2.35 6.98
CA ILE A 66 -4.97 -1.11 7.68
C ILE A 66 -5.45 -1.42 9.11
N GLN A 67 -6.38 -2.37 9.27
CA GLN A 67 -6.89 -2.76 10.58
C GLN A 67 -5.75 -3.26 11.48
N GLN A 68 -4.89 -4.15 10.96
CA GLN A 68 -3.72 -4.61 11.69
C GLN A 68 -2.79 -3.46 12.12
N SER A 69 -2.60 -2.47 11.25
CA SER A 69 -1.76 -1.30 11.55
C SER A 69 -2.38 -0.41 12.63
N MET A 70 -3.71 -0.26 12.63
CA MET A 70 -4.46 0.47 13.66
C MET A 70 -4.34 -0.23 15.03
N ASP A 71 -4.48 -1.54 15.06
CA ASP A 71 -4.38 -2.35 16.30
C ASP A 71 -2.97 -2.25 16.90
N LEU A 72 -1.93 -2.42 16.06
CA LEU A 72 -0.53 -2.28 16.48
C LEU A 72 -0.22 -0.89 17.04
N TYR A 73 -0.76 0.16 16.42
CA TYR A 73 -0.60 1.52 16.92
C TYR A 73 -1.29 1.70 18.28
N ALA A 74 -2.52 1.18 18.43
CA ALA A 74 -3.24 1.25 19.70
C ALA A 74 -2.50 0.53 20.83
N ASP A 75 -1.99 -0.68 20.57
CA ASP A 75 -1.21 -1.46 21.53
C ASP A 75 0.06 -0.71 21.93
N TYR A 76 0.79 -0.15 20.96
CA TYR A 76 1.98 0.67 21.21
C TYR A 76 1.68 1.86 22.14
N ILE A 77 0.57 2.56 21.89
CA ILE A 77 0.14 3.69 22.75
C ILE A 77 -0.20 3.20 24.16
N VAL A 78 -0.95 2.10 24.32
CA VAL A 78 -1.28 1.55 25.64
C VAL A 78 -0.03 1.12 26.42
N GLU A 79 0.92 0.45 25.76
CA GLU A 79 2.18 0.03 26.39
C GLU A 79 3.04 1.23 26.80
N SER A 80 3.12 2.26 25.96
CA SER A 80 3.90 3.47 26.26
C SER A 80 3.33 4.28 27.42
N LEU A 81 2.01 4.30 27.61
CA LEU A 81 1.34 4.96 28.74
C LEU A 81 1.46 4.20 30.07
N ARG A 82 1.78 2.89 30.02
CA ARG A 82 1.99 2.05 31.22
C ARG A 82 3.40 2.16 31.80
N ARG A 83 4.34 2.77 31.08
CA ARG A 83 5.71 3.05 31.53
C ARG A 83 5.77 4.42 32.19
#